data_AF-A0A958SP04-F1
#
_entry.id   AF-A0A958SP04-F1
#
_cell.length_a   1.000
_cell.length_b   1.000
_cell.length_c   1.000
_cell.angle_alpha   90.00
_cell.angle_beta   90.00
_cell.angle_gamma   90.00
#
_symmetry.space_group_name_H-M   'P 1'
#
loop_
_entity.id
_entity.type
_entity.pdbx_description
1 polymer ?
#
loop_
_entity_poly.entity_id
_entity_poly.type
_entity_poly.pdbx_seq_one_letter_code
_entity_poly.pdbx_strand_id
1 'polypeptide(L)'
;KIASQIFLMKPESSFGEALIKIKPNGATDALNHIAATFKQVFPVNPYSYVFKDDQNKREYEAEAKWKQIMLFSAILTIFISCIGLFGLSVLSAEKRTKEIGIRKVLGASVNHVVTILSKDFIILVVIALVIAIPIAWLVAGQWLQDYPYRIELGWQVFVAAAALVIFIALSTVSFQAIKAAISNPVKSLRTE
;
A
#
# COMPACT_ATOMS: atom_id res chain seq x y z
N LYS A 1 13.28 -16.71 17.25
CA LYS A 1 11.80 -16.65 17.43
C LYS A 1 11.24 -17.92 16.80
N ILE A 2 10.40 -18.65 17.54
CA ILE A 2 10.09 -20.07 17.32
C ILE A 2 9.32 -20.25 16.01
N ALA A 3 9.76 -21.19 15.15
CA ALA A 3 8.95 -21.66 14.03
C ALA A 3 8.73 -23.18 14.18
N SER A 4 7.47 -23.53 14.40
CA SER A 4 6.95 -24.89 14.61
C SER A 4 6.69 -25.55 13.27
N GLN A 5 6.93 -26.88 13.20
CA GLN A 5 6.90 -27.58 11.92
C GLN A 5 5.89 -28.74 11.77
N ILE A 6 5.00 -28.67 10.75
CA ILE A 6 3.94 -29.59 10.29
C ILE A 6 4.38 -30.39 9.05
N PHE A 7 4.06 -31.69 9.01
CA PHE A 7 4.07 -32.49 7.78
C PHE A 7 2.63 -32.89 7.45
N LEU A 8 2.31 -32.92 6.15
CA LEU A 8 1.00 -33.36 5.66
C LEU A 8 1.00 -34.86 5.37
N MET A 9 0.02 -35.58 5.93
CA MET A 9 -0.30 -36.95 5.54
C MET A 9 -1.74 -36.99 5.00
N LYS A 10 -1.89 -37.33 3.72
CA LYS A 10 -3.17 -37.43 3.00
C LYS A 10 -3.65 -38.90 2.94
N PRO A 11 -4.91 -39.18 2.59
CA PRO A 11 -5.93 -39.72 3.47
C PRO A 11 -6.23 -41.21 3.24
N GLU A 12 -5.19 -42.06 3.14
CA GLU A 12 -5.38 -43.52 3.22
C GLU A 12 -4.81 -44.01 4.56
N SER A 13 -5.60 -43.72 5.60
CA SER A 13 -5.27 -43.67 7.03
C SER A 13 -4.66 -44.92 7.67
N SER A 14 -3.75 -44.70 8.63
CA SER A 14 -3.90 -45.29 9.98
C SER A 14 -3.15 -44.59 11.14
N PHE A 15 -2.24 -43.62 10.95
CA PHE A 15 -1.58 -42.95 12.09
C PHE A 15 -1.48 -41.44 11.87
N GLY A 16 -1.84 -40.65 12.90
CA GLY A 16 -2.01 -39.19 12.85
C GLY A 16 -0.72 -38.37 12.75
N GLU A 17 -0.89 -37.08 12.47
CA GLU A 17 0.18 -36.09 12.36
C GLU A 17 0.86 -35.81 13.73
N ALA A 18 2.19 -35.69 13.75
CA ALA A 18 2.94 -35.37 14.96
C ALA A 18 3.89 -34.18 14.74
N LEU A 19 3.79 -33.16 15.61
CA LEU A 19 4.65 -31.97 15.58
C LEU A 19 5.83 -32.15 16.54
N ILE A 20 7.03 -32.33 16.01
CA ILE A 20 8.24 -32.56 16.82
C ILE A 20 9.13 -31.31 16.77
N LYS A 21 9.37 -30.71 17.93
CA LYS A 21 10.26 -29.56 18.06
C LYS A 21 11.71 -30.03 18.19
N ILE A 22 12.55 -29.65 17.22
CA ILE A 22 13.99 -29.98 17.21
C ILE A 22 14.80 -28.80 17.76
N LYS A 23 15.90 -29.08 18.47
CA LYS A 23 16.83 -28.05 18.95
C LYS A 23 17.59 -27.40 17.76
N PRO A 24 17.89 -26.09 17.83
CA PRO A 24 18.75 -25.44 16.84
C PRO A 24 20.10 -26.17 16.72
N ASN A 25 20.61 -26.36 15.51
CA ASN A 25 21.89 -27.01 15.17
C ASN A 25 22.00 -28.52 15.46
N GLY A 26 20.90 -29.23 15.76
CA GLY A 26 20.88 -30.68 15.98
C GLY A 26 19.96 -31.44 15.01
N ALA A 27 19.65 -30.85 13.85
CA ALA A 27 18.62 -31.37 12.93
C ALA A 27 18.95 -32.78 12.41
N THR A 28 20.18 -33.03 11.99
CA THR A 28 20.60 -34.32 11.43
C THR A 28 20.49 -35.44 12.46
N ASP A 29 20.99 -35.22 13.67
CA ASP A 29 20.95 -36.22 14.75
C ASP A 29 19.52 -36.49 15.21
N ALA A 30 18.71 -35.44 15.34
CA ALA A 30 17.30 -35.57 15.67
C ALA A 30 16.51 -36.32 14.59
N LEU A 31 16.75 -36.03 13.30
CA LEU A 31 16.09 -36.74 12.20
C LEU A 31 16.49 -38.21 12.14
N ASN A 32 17.76 -38.53 12.40
CA ASN A 32 18.24 -39.91 12.47
C ASN A 32 17.60 -40.66 13.65
N HIS A 33 17.49 -40.01 14.81
CA HIS A 33 16.83 -40.60 15.98
C HIS A 33 15.33 -40.83 15.73
N ILE A 34 14.63 -39.84 15.18
CA ILE A 34 13.21 -39.92 14.83
C ILE A 34 12.99 -41.03 13.79
N ALA A 35 13.83 -41.12 12.76
CA ALA A 35 13.73 -42.17 11.74
C ALA A 35 13.94 -43.58 12.32
N ALA A 36 14.89 -43.74 13.25
CA ALA A 36 15.14 -45.01 13.94
C ALA A 36 13.94 -45.42 14.81
N THR A 37 13.39 -44.50 15.60
CA THR A 37 12.20 -44.74 16.43
C THR A 37 10.96 -45.01 15.58
N PHE A 38 10.78 -44.27 14.48
CA PHE A 38 9.64 -44.46 13.57
C PHE A 38 9.66 -45.86 12.95
N LYS A 39 10.81 -46.36 12.52
CA LYS A 39 10.96 -47.72 11.96
C LYS A 39 10.69 -48.82 12.99
N GLN A 40 10.98 -48.57 14.27
CA GLN A 40 10.67 -49.53 15.34
C GLN A 40 9.16 -49.66 15.58
N VAL A 41 8.43 -48.54 15.47
CA VAL A 41 6.99 -48.51 15.72
C VAL A 41 6.18 -48.87 14.46
N PHE A 42 6.66 -48.46 13.28
CA PHE A 42 5.99 -48.69 11.98
C PHE A 42 6.96 -49.22 10.92
N PRO A 43 7.31 -50.53 10.96
CA PRO A 43 8.32 -51.12 10.07
C PRO A 43 7.95 -51.11 8.59
N VAL A 44 6.65 -51.09 8.28
CA VAL A 44 6.11 -51.24 6.91
C VAL A 44 5.85 -49.89 6.24
N ASN A 45 5.76 -48.80 7.02
CA ASN A 45 5.44 -47.47 6.48
C ASN A 45 6.70 -46.68 6.12
N PRO A 46 6.75 -46.02 4.95
CA PRO A 46 7.88 -45.18 4.59
C PRO A 46 7.96 -43.95 5.51
N TYR A 47 9.12 -43.74 6.12
CA TYR A 47 9.42 -42.51 6.85
C TYR A 47 9.59 -41.36 5.85
N SER A 48 8.72 -40.35 5.93
CA SER A 48 8.79 -39.15 5.09
C SER A 48 8.82 -37.91 5.96
N TYR A 49 9.56 -36.88 5.51
CA TYR A 49 9.66 -35.67 6.28
C TYR A 49 9.70 -34.35 5.50
N VAL A 50 9.10 -33.29 6.06
CA VAL A 50 9.00 -31.96 5.43
C VAL A 50 9.25 -30.85 6.44
N PHE A 51 10.34 -30.10 6.31
CA PHE A 51 10.49 -28.94 7.17
C PHE A 51 9.35 -27.92 6.93
N LYS A 52 8.61 -27.56 7.97
CA LYS A 52 7.51 -26.60 7.82
C LYS A 52 7.97 -25.19 7.62
N ASP A 53 9.23 -24.87 7.91
CA ASP A 53 9.76 -23.59 7.46
C ASP A 53 9.70 -23.52 5.93
N ASP A 54 9.99 -24.62 5.24
CA ASP A 54 9.90 -24.69 3.78
C ASP A 54 8.45 -24.77 3.31
N GLN A 55 7.58 -25.50 4.01
CA GLN A 55 6.15 -25.53 3.68
C GLN A 55 5.48 -24.17 3.92
N ASN A 56 5.74 -23.51 5.05
CA ASN A 56 5.26 -22.16 5.34
C ASN A 56 5.77 -21.18 4.31
N LYS A 57 7.07 -21.22 3.94
CA LYS A 57 7.58 -20.35 2.87
C LYS A 57 6.81 -20.52 1.58
N ARG A 58 6.53 -21.76 1.16
CA ARG A 58 5.72 -22.02 -0.05
C ARG A 58 4.29 -21.51 0.08
N GLU A 59 3.67 -21.65 1.25
CA GLU A 59 2.33 -21.12 1.54
C GLU A 59 2.33 -19.57 1.49
N TYR A 60 3.35 -18.91 2.06
CA TYR A 60 3.50 -17.45 2.08
C TYR A 60 4.02 -16.85 0.77
N GLU A 61 4.65 -17.61 -0.12
CA GLU A 61 5.19 -17.11 -1.39
C GLU A 61 4.09 -16.53 -2.28
N ALA A 62 2.92 -17.16 -2.33
CA ALA A 62 1.77 -16.66 -3.09
C ALA A 62 1.26 -15.33 -2.50
N GLU A 63 1.15 -15.25 -1.17
CA GLU A 63 0.73 -14.03 -0.48
C GLU A 63 1.75 -12.89 -0.64
N ALA A 64 3.04 -13.21 -0.58
CA ALA A 64 4.11 -12.24 -0.77
C ALA A 64 4.09 -11.65 -2.19
N LYS A 65 3.85 -12.47 -3.21
CA LYS A 65 3.67 -12.02 -4.60
C LYS A 65 2.45 -11.12 -4.75
N TRP A 66 1.31 -11.51 -4.15
CA TRP A 66 0.09 -10.69 -4.15
C TRP A 66 0.32 -9.32 -3.51
N LYS A 67 0.98 -9.29 -2.35
CA LYS A 67 1.38 -8.03 -1.69
C LYS A 67 2.24 -7.16 -2.61
N GLN A 68 3.21 -7.75 -3.31
CA GLN A 68 4.09 -7.02 -4.23
C GLN A 68 3.32 -6.42 -5.42
N ILE A 69 2.40 -7.17 -6.01
CA ILE A 69 1.53 -6.69 -7.11
C ILE A 69 0.66 -5.52 -6.63
N MET A 70 0.04 -5.65 -5.45
CA MET A 70 -0.80 -4.60 -4.87
C MET A 70 0.02 -3.33 -4.58
N LEU A 71 1.23 -3.45 -4.04
CA LEU A 71 2.11 -2.30 -3.80
C LEU A 71 2.51 -1.60 -5.10
N PHE A 72 2.88 -2.36 -6.13
CA PHE A 72 3.24 -1.79 -7.43
C PHE A 72 2.05 -1.09 -8.08
N SER A 73 0.86 -1.71 -8.03
CA SER A 73 -0.37 -1.10 -8.52
C SER A 73 -0.71 0.17 -7.75
N ALA A 74 -0.58 0.20 -6.43
CA ALA A 74 -0.84 1.39 -5.62
C ALA A 74 0.10 2.55 -6.00
N ILE A 75 1.39 2.28 -6.20
CA ILE A 75 2.38 3.28 -6.63
C ILE A 75 2.01 3.84 -8.01
N LEU A 76 1.67 2.97 -8.96
CA LEU A 76 1.24 3.39 -10.30
C LEU A 76 -0.04 4.23 -10.25
N THR A 77 -1.03 3.83 -9.47
CA THR A 77 -2.28 4.58 -9.30
C THR A 77 -2.02 5.97 -8.72
N ILE A 78 -1.14 6.09 -7.72
CA ILE A 78 -0.73 7.39 -7.17
C ILE A 78 -0.05 8.22 -8.26
N PHE A 79 0.89 7.63 -9.01
CA PHE A 79 1.61 8.33 -10.08
C PHE A 79 0.67 8.87 -11.16
N ILE A 80 -0.27 8.06 -11.65
CA ILE A 80 -1.27 8.48 -12.65
C ILE A 80 -2.19 9.56 -12.08
N SER A 81 -2.61 9.42 -10.82
CA SER A 81 -3.44 10.42 -10.13
C SER A 81 -2.72 11.77 -10.02
N CYS A 82 -1.41 11.77 -9.72
CA CYS A 82 -0.59 12.97 -9.69
C CYS A 82 -0.52 13.66 -11.06
N ILE A 83 -0.42 12.89 -12.15
CA ILE A 83 -0.46 13.44 -13.52
C ILE A 83 -1.82 14.08 -13.82
N GLY A 84 -2.91 13.41 -13.43
CA GLY A 84 -4.26 13.95 -13.60
C GLY A 84 -4.47 15.26 -12.82
N LEU A 85 -4.07 15.27 -11.55
CA LEU A 85 -4.12 16.46 -10.70
C LEU A 85 -3.27 17.59 -11.29
N PHE A 86 -2.06 17.27 -11.78
CA PHE A 86 -1.18 18.19 -12.47
C PHE A 86 -1.87 18.78 -13.72
N GLY A 87 -2.48 17.96 -14.57
CA GLY A 87 -3.20 18.45 -15.76
C GLY A 87 -4.34 19.41 -15.39
N LEU A 88 -5.15 19.05 -14.38
CA LEU A 88 -6.23 19.89 -13.89
C LEU A 88 -5.74 21.22 -13.30
N SER A 89 -4.63 21.21 -12.57
CA SER A 89 -4.06 22.45 -12.02
C SER A 89 -3.48 23.35 -13.10
N VAL A 90 -2.89 22.80 -14.19
CA VAL A 90 -2.41 23.61 -15.32
C VAL A 90 -3.59 24.31 -15.98
N LEU A 91 -4.63 23.56 -16.34
CA LEU A 91 -5.82 24.11 -17.01
C LEU A 91 -6.54 25.14 -16.15
N SER A 92 -6.61 24.91 -14.84
CA SER A 92 -7.20 25.86 -13.89
C SER A 92 -6.37 27.14 -13.78
N ALA A 93 -5.04 27.02 -13.73
CA ALA A 93 -4.14 28.16 -13.74
C ALA A 93 -4.27 28.96 -15.04
N GLU A 94 -4.29 28.30 -16.21
CA GLU A 94 -4.48 28.92 -17.52
C GLU A 94 -5.80 29.69 -17.61
N LYS A 95 -6.92 29.09 -17.19
CA LYS A 95 -8.24 29.77 -17.19
C LYS A 95 -8.26 31.01 -16.29
N ARG A 96 -7.50 30.99 -15.19
CA ARG A 96 -7.42 32.11 -14.24
C ARG A 96 -6.25 33.06 -14.51
N THR A 97 -5.44 32.84 -15.54
CA THR A 97 -4.29 33.72 -15.90
C THR A 97 -4.71 35.16 -16.13
N LYS A 98 -5.87 35.42 -16.77
CA LYS A 98 -6.37 36.78 -17.01
C LYS A 98 -6.66 37.52 -15.69
N GLU A 99 -7.33 36.88 -14.74
CA GLU A 99 -7.62 37.47 -13.42
C GLU A 99 -6.35 37.67 -12.58
N ILE A 100 -5.43 36.69 -12.64
CA ILE A 100 -4.14 36.73 -11.94
C ILE A 100 -3.25 37.84 -12.52
N GLY A 101 -3.23 38.00 -13.84
CA GLY A 101 -2.49 39.04 -14.56
C GLY A 101 -2.97 40.44 -14.18
N ILE A 102 -4.30 40.66 -14.15
CA ILE A 102 -4.89 41.94 -13.72
C ILE A 102 -4.54 42.24 -12.26
N ARG A 103 -4.71 41.27 -11.35
CA ARG A 103 -4.36 41.45 -9.92
C ARG A 103 -2.87 41.72 -9.71
N LYS A 104 -1.98 41.08 -10.49
CA LYS A 104 -0.52 41.27 -10.40
C LYS A 104 -0.10 42.67 -10.86
N VAL A 105 -0.71 43.22 -11.91
CA VAL A 105 -0.49 44.61 -12.36
C VAL A 105 -1.00 45.61 -11.31
N LEU A 106 -2.06 45.25 -10.58
CA LEU A 106 -2.57 46.01 -9.43
C LEU A 106 -1.77 45.81 -8.13
N GLY A 107 -0.62 45.10 -8.17
CA GLY A 107 0.29 44.95 -7.03
C GLY A 107 0.03 43.74 -6.12
N ALA A 108 -0.82 42.79 -6.52
CA ALA A 108 -1.05 41.58 -5.73
C ALA A 108 0.20 40.70 -5.66
N SER A 109 0.52 40.20 -4.46
CA SER A 109 1.67 39.33 -4.22
C SER A 109 1.45 37.92 -4.80
N VAL A 110 2.53 37.33 -5.32
CA VAL A 110 2.55 35.94 -5.83
C VAL A 110 2.01 34.95 -4.80
N ASN A 111 2.31 35.16 -3.51
CA ASN A 111 1.86 34.29 -2.42
C ASN A 111 0.33 34.28 -2.26
N HIS A 112 -0.35 35.41 -2.52
CA HIS A 112 -1.81 35.47 -2.41
C HIS A 112 -2.49 34.63 -3.50
N VAL A 113 -1.95 34.66 -4.72
CA VAL A 113 -2.43 33.86 -5.85
C VAL A 113 -2.23 32.36 -5.58
N VAL A 114 -1.04 31.98 -5.10
CA VAL A 114 -0.73 30.59 -4.73
C VAL A 114 -1.66 30.07 -3.64
N THR A 115 -1.97 30.90 -2.63
CA THR A 115 -2.83 30.51 -1.51
C THR A 115 -4.27 30.26 -1.98
N ILE A 116 -4.82 31.14 -2.83
CA ILE A 116 -6.19 30.98 -3.35
C ILE A 116 -6.30 29.71 -4.20
N LEU A 117 -5.39 29.50 -5.15
CA LEU A 117 -5.41 28.29 -5.97
C LEU A 117 -5.26 27.02 -5.12
N SER A 118 -4.31 27.01 -4.18
CA SER A 118 -4.08 25.84 -3.32
C SER A 118 -5.29 25.53 -2.44
N LYS A 119 -5.96 26.56 -1.90
CA LYS A 119 -7.14 26.40 -1.05
C LYS A 119 -8.32 25.77 -1.81
N ASP A 120 -8.60 26.24 -3.03
CA ASP A 120 -9.69 25.70 -3.85
C ASP A 120 -9.47 24.20 -4.14
N PHE A 121 -8.22 23.80 -4.44
CA PHE A 121 -7.88 22.39 -4.65
C PHE A 121 -7.95 21.56 -3.36
N ILE A 122 -7.51 22.10 -2.23
CA ILE A 122 -7.55 21.38 -0.95
C ILE A 122 -8.98 21.09 -0.51
N ILE A 123 -9.91 22.02 -0.73
CA ILE A 123 -11.33 21.77 -0.44
C ILE A 123 -11.85 20.56 -1.22
N LEU A 124 -11.52 20.45 -2.51
CA LEU A 124 -11.91 19.31 -3.34
C LEU A 124 -11.29 18.00 -2.84
N VAL A 125 -10.01 18.01 -2.44
CA VAL A 125 -9.32 16.84 -1.88
C VAL A 125 -9.94 16.41 -0.55
N VAL A 126 -10.28 17.35 0.32
CA VAL A 126 -10.94 17.06 1.61
C VAL A 126 -12.31 16.44 1.39
N ILE A 127 -13.11 16.97 0.47
CA ILE A 127 -14.42 16.38 0.11
C ILE A 127 -14.24 14.94 -0.39
N ALA A 128 -13.26 14.71 -1.26
CA ALA A 128 -12.94 13.37 -1.75
C ALA A 128 -12.54 12.42 -0.61
N LEU A 129 -11.72 12.87 0.35
CA LEU A 129 -11.29 12.08 1.51
C LEU A 129 -12.47 11.73 2.44
N VAL A 130 -13.37 12.68 2.68
CA VAL A 130 -14.57 12.47 3.52
C VAL A 130 -15.47 11.38 2.93
N ILE A 131 -15.53 11.26 1.60
CA ILE A 131 -16.30 10.22 0.92
C ILE A 131 -15.50 8.90 0.84
N ALA A 132 -14.19 8.97 0.56
CA ALA A 132 -13.35 7.80 0.37
C ALA A 132 -13.11 7.01 1.67
N ILE A 133 -12.94 7.68 2.81
CA ILE A 133 -12.65 7.02 4.09
C ILE A 133 -13.78 6.06 4.53
N PRO A 134 -15.07 6.46 4.57
CA PRO A 134 -16.17 5.55 4.90
C PRO A 134 -16.28 4.37 3.95
N ILE A 135 -16.13 4.62 2.63
CA ILE A 135 -16.20 3.56 1.62
C ILE A 135 -15.05 2.56 1.83
N ALA A 136 -13.83 3.06 2.03
CA ALA A 136 -12.67 2.23 2.30
C ALA A 136 -12.83 1.41 3.59
N TRP A 137 -13.41 2.00 4.64
CA TRP A 137 -13.69 1.29 5.89
C TRP A 137 -14.68 0.13 5.68
N LEU A 138 -15.77 0.35 4.95
CA LEU A 138 -16.78 -0.67 4.67
C LEU A 138 -16.23 -1.82 3.83
N VAL A 139 -15.54 -1.49 2.74
CA VAL A 139 -14.97 -2.50 1.83
C VAL A 139 -13.87 -3.30 2.52
N ALA A 140 -12.97 -2.63 3.24
CA ALA A 140 -11.92 -3.32 3.99
C ALA A 140 -12.50 -4.18 5.12
N GLY A 141 -13.56 -3.71 5.78
CA GLY A 141 -14.30 -4.47 6.79
C GLY A 141 -14.92 -5.74 6.21
N GLN A 142 -15.57 -5.66 5.05
CA GLN A 142 -16.12 -6.84 4.35
C GLN A 142 -15.02 -7.81 3.93
N TRP A 143 -13.93 -7.31 3.33
CA TRP A 143 -12.80 -8.14 2.90
C TRP A 143 -12.11 -8.87 4.06
N LEU A 144 -12.01 -8.23 5.23
CA LEU A 144 -11.44 -8.88 6.42
C LEU A 144 -12.32 -9.99 7.00
N GLN A 145 -13.61 -10.07 6.63
CA GLN A 145 -14.48 -11.11 7.17
C GLN A 145 -14.10 -12.51 6.68
N ASP A 146 -13.51 -12.60 5.49
CA ASP A 146 -13.07 -13.86 4.86
C ASP A 146 -11.81 -14.45 5.55
N TYR A 147 -11.17 -13.70 6.45
CA TYR A 147 -9.98 -14.13 7.16
C TYR A 147 -10.29 -14.56 8.60
N PRO A 148 -9.80 -15.74 9.05
CA PRO A 148 -9.98 -16.22 10.43
C PRO A 148 -9.15 -15.45 11.45
N TYR A 149 -8.03 -14.85 11.04
CA TYR A 149 -7.22 -13.93 11.85
C TYR A 149 -7.35 -12.52 11.28
N ARG A 150 -8.11 -11.67 11.97
CA ARG A 150 -8.43 -10.31 11.51
C ARG A 150 -7.54 -9.28 12.19
N ILE A 151 -7.16 -8.26 11.44
CA ILE A 151 -6.43 -7.10 11.96
C ILE A 151 -7.46 -6.00 12.22
N GLU A 152 -7.48 -5.42 13.42
CA GLU A 152 -8.32 -4.24 13.63
C GLU A 152 -7.75 -3.06 12.85
N LEU A 153 -8.57 -2.50 11.94
CA LEU A 153 -8.18 -1.32 11.17
C LEU A 153 -8.10 -0.11 12.10
N GLY A 154 -6.89 0.21 12.54
CA GLY A 154 -6.64 1.41 13.33
C GLY A 154 -6.93 2.68 12.51
N TRP A 155 -7.60 3.65 13.13
CA TRP A 155 -7.84 4.99 12.56
C TRP A 155 -6.54 5.68 12.08
N GLN A 156 -5.40 5.30 12.66
CA GLN A 156 -4.06 5.77 12.29
C GLN A 156 -3.74 5.55 10.81
N VAL A 157 -4.20 4.44 10.21
CA VAL A 157 -3.93 4.14 8.78
C VAL A 157 -4.63 5.15 7.88
N PHE A 158 -5.88 5.49 8.20
CA PHE A 158 -6.65 6.48 7.44
C PHE A 158 -6.08 7.88 7.60
N VAL A 159 -5.64 8.25 8.81
CA VAL A 159 -5.01 9.55 9.06
C VAL A 159 -3.66 9.65 8.32
N ALA A 160 -2.83 8.61 8.37
CA ALA A 160 -1.57 8.58 7.64
C ALA A 160 -1.78 8.67 6.13
N ALA A 161 -2.76 7.94 5.58
CA ALA A 161 -3.12 8.00 4.17
C ALA A 161 -3.65 9.39 3.76
N ALA A 162 -4.55 9.97 4.56
CA ALA A 162 -5.08 11.30 4.31
C ALA A 162 -3.98 12.37 4.35
N ALA A 163 -3.07 12.29 5.33
CA ALA A 163 -1.92 13.19 5.42
C ALA A 163 -1.01 13.07 4.19
N LEU A 164 -0.74 11.85 3.73
CA LEU A 164 0.06 11.60 2.53
C LEU A 164 -0.61 12.16 1.27
N VAL A 165 -1.92 11.97 1.10
CA VAL A 165 -2.69 12.52 -0.03
C VAL A 165 -2.65 14.05 -0.03
N ILE A 166 -2.89 14.68 1.13
CA ILE A 166 -2.83 16.14 1.27
C ILE A 166 -1.41 16.66 0.97
N PHE A 167 -0.38 15.98 1.45
CA PHE A 167 1.01 16.35 1.21
C PHE A 167 1.36 16.32 -0.28
N ILE A 168 0.96 15.25 -0.99
CA ILE A 168 1.17 15.12 -2.43
C ILE A 168 0.39 16.22 -3.17
N ALA A 169 -0.88 16.41 -2.85
CA ALA A 169 -1.71 17.42 -3.50
C ALA A 169 -1.17 18.84 -3.32
N LEU A 170 -0.78 19.21 -2.09
CA LEU A 170 -0.15 20.50 -1.80
C LEU A 170 1.16 20.67 -2.57
N SER A 171 2.00 19.64 -2.60
CA SER A 171 3.29 19.68 -3.29
C SER A 171 3.09 19.90 -4.80
N THR A 172 2.17 19.16 -5.44
CA THR A 172 1.88 19.29 -6.88
C THR A 172 1.27 20.66 -7.21
N VAL A 173 0.26 21.10 -6.45
CA VAL A 173 -0.45 22.35 -6.73
C VAL A 173 0.42 23.58 -6.41
N SER A 174 1.16 23.57 -5.30
CA SER A 174 2.05 24.68 -4.94
C SER A 174 3.14 24.87 -5.98
N PHE A 175 3.77 23.79 -6.43
CA PHE A 175 4.80 23.84 -7.47
C PHE A 175 4.27 24.49 -8.74
N GLN A 176 3.05 24.12 -9.16
CA GLN A 176 2.42 24.71 -10.34
C GLN A 176 1.98 26.15 -10.15
N ALA A 177 1.34 26.46 -9.03
CA ALA A 177 0.86 27.81 -8.76
C ALA A 177 2.03 28.81 -8.72
N ILE A 178 3.17 28.40 -8.15
CA ILE A 178 4.41 29.18 -8.17
C ILE A 178 4.90 29.35 -9.62
N LYS A 179 4.97 28.28 -10.40
CA LYS A 179 5.40 28.34 -11.81
C LYS A 179 4.50 29.26 -12.65
N ALA A 180 3.18 29.17 -12.48
CA ALA A 180 2.22 30.03 -13.15
C ALA A 180 2.36 31.49 -12.71
N ALA A 181 2.55 31.75 -11.41
CA ALA A 181 2.68 33.11 -10.90
C ALA A 181 4.01 33.79 -11.27
N ILE A 182 5.09 33.03 -11.46
CA ILE A 182 6.40 33.53 -11.92
C ILE A 182 6.42 33.72 -13.44
N SER A 183 5.56 33.01 -14.19
CA SER A 183 5.47 33.19 -15.65
C SER A 183 5.18 34.66 -16.00
N ASN A 184 5.96 35.19 -16.93
CA ASN A 184 6.08 36.62 -17.17
C ASN A 184 4.83 37.14 -17.93
N PRO A 185 3.98 38.00 -17.32
CA PRO A 185 2.68 38.38 -17.87
C PRO A 185 2.78 39.13 -19.21
N VAL A 186 3.94 39.72 -19.50
CA VAL A 186 4.22 40.47 -20.74
C VAL A 186 4.13 39.57 -21.99
N LYS A 187 4.39 38.26 -21.86
CA LYS A 187 4.27 37.32 -22.99
C LYS A 187 2.83 36.90 -23.25
N SER A 188 2.02 36.80 -22.19
CA SER A 188 0.61 36.36 -22.27
C SER A 188 -0.33 37.43 -22.83
N LEU A 189 0.08 38.71 -22.83
CA LEU A 189 -0.68 39.82 -23.43
C LEU A 189 -0.25 40.15 -24.87
N ARG A 190 0.84 39.55 -25.37
CA ARG A 190 1.38 39.81 -26.71
C ARG A 190 1.18 38.65 -27.68
N THR A 191 0.38 37.65 -27.29
CA THR A 191 0.03 36.48 -28.12
C THR A 191 -1.39 36.52 -28.69
N GLU A 192 -2.08 37.66 -28.56
CA GLU A 192 -3.10 38.12 -29.50
C GLU A 192 -2.59 39.35 -30.24
#